data_AF-A0A7C5MFF9-F1
#
_entry.id   AF-A0A7C5MFF9-F1
#
_cell.length_a   1.000
_cell.length_b   1.000
_cell.length_c   1.000
_cell.angle_alpha   90.00
_cell.angle_beta   90.00
_cell.angle_gamma   90.00
#
_symmetry.space_group_name_H-M   'P 1'
#
loop_
_entity.id
_entity.type
_entity.pdbx_description
1 polymer ?
#
loop_
_entity_poly.entity_id
_entity_poly.type
_entity_poly.pdbx_seq_one_letter_code
_entity_poly.pdbx_strand_id
1 'polypeptide(L)'
;MSANGKLKVGMYWAASCGGCDISLLEIGARILDLAQVADVAFWPCAADFKYKDVAAYPDGYLDVCFYNGSVRNSEQEELARLLRQKSKTL
;
A
#
# COMPACT_ATOMS: atom_id res chain seq x y z
N MET A 1 -3.63 -8.62 10.25
CA MET A 1 -2.69 -8.63 11.39
C MET A 1 -1.51 -9.55 11.10
N SER A 2 -0.28 -9.07 11.22
CA SER A 2 0.98 -9.83 11.14
C SER A 2 1.18 -10.71 12.38
N ALA A 3 2.17 -11.61 12.35
CA ALA A 3 2.51 -12.47 13.49
C ALA A 3 2.94 -11.67 14.74
N ASN A 4 3.37 -10.42 14.56
CA ASN A 4 3.72 -9.45 15.61
C ASN A 4 2.50 -8.61 16.09
N GLY A 5 1.29 -8.89 15.60
CA GLY A 5 0.06 -8.16 15.96
C GLY A 5 -0.15 -6.82 15.25
N LYS A 6 0.75 -6.39 14.35
CA LYS A 6 0.63 -5.11 13.64
C LYS A 6 -0.32 -5.19 12.43
N LEU A 7 -0.80 -4.03 11.99
CA LEU A 7 -1.57 -3.88 10.76
C LEU A 7 -0.65 -3.98 9.55
N LYS A 8 -1.09 -4.67 8.48
CA LYS A 8 -0.37 -4.67 7.21
C LYS A 8 -0.95 -3.61 6.29
N VAL A 9 -0.16 -2.59 5.97
CA VAL A 9 -0.61 -1.43 5.19
C VAL A 9 0.04 -1.42 3.81
N GLY A 10 -0.75 -1.13 2.79
CA GLY A 10 -0.30 -0.92 1.42
C GLY A 10 -0.52 0.53 0.96
N MET A 11 0.30 0.99 0.02
CA MET A 11 0.21 2.29 -0.62
C MET A 11 0.63 2.11 -2.07
N TYR A 12 -0.24 2.54 -2.99
CA TYR A 12 0.04 2.48 -4.43
C TYR A 12 -0.15 3.84 -5.09
N TRP A 13 0.80 4.16 -5.96
CA TRP A 13 0.82 5.37 -6.78
C TRP A 13 0.47 4.97 -8.22
N ALA A 14 -0.74 5.31 -8.66
CA ALA A 14 -1.21 5.09 -10.03
C ALA A 14 -0.94 6.31 -10.92
N ALA A 15 -1.93 6.84 -11.62
CA ALA A 15 -1.79 8.12 -12.31
C ALA A 15 -2.00 9.28 -11.31
N SER A 16 -0.94 9.62 -10.59
CA SER A 16 -0.88 10.68 -9.57
C SER A 16 0.39 11.55 -9.71
N CYS A 17 0.40 12.72 -9.07
CA CYS A 17 1.56 13.62 -8.96
C CYS A 17 2.50 13.31 -7.79
N GLY A 18 2.14 12.34 -6.93
CA GLY A 18 2.92 11.97 -5.73
C GLY A 18 2.59 12.75 -4.47
N GLY A 19 1.71 13.76 -4.56
CA GLY A 19 1.32 14.56 -3.40
C GLY A 19 0.68 13.72 -2.28
N CYS A 20 -0.03 12.64 -2.61
CA CYS A 20 -0.60 11.73 -1.63
C CYS A 20 0.46 10.94 -0.83
N ASP A 21 1.55 10.55 -1.48
CA ASP A 21 2.66 9.85 -0.84
C ASP A 21 3.41 10.79 0.11
N ILE A 22 3.65 12.04 -0.33
CA ILE A 22 4.26 13.07 0.51
C ILE A 22 3.36 13.43 1.69
N SER A 23 2.05 13.60 1.49
CA SER A 23 1.13 13.94 2.57
C SER A 23 1.04 12.86 3.65
N LEU A 24 1.26 11.59 3.29
CA LEU A 24 1.36 10.49 4.25
C LEU A 24 2.64 10.58 5.10
N LEU A 25 3.75 11.07 4.52
CA LEU A 25 5.03 11.26 5.22
C LEU A 25 5.08 12.56 6.05
N GLU A 26 4.22 13.53 5.76
CA GLU A 26 4.09 14.80 6.49
C GLU A 26 3.57 14.65 7.94
N ILE A 27 3.34 13.42 8.42
CA ILE A 27 3.13 13.15 9.85
C ILE A 27 4.41 13.33 10.69
N GLY A 28 5.57 13.47 10.04
CA GLY A 28 6.85 13.76 10.69
C GLY A 28 7.27 12.67 11.68
N ALA A 29 7.71 13.06 12.88
CA ALA A 29 8.19 12.13 13.91
C ALA A 29 7.14 11.08 14.35
N ARG A 30 5.84 11.32 14.11
CA ARG A 30 4.78 10.34 14.41
C ARG A 30 4.84 9.10 13.53
N ILE A 31 5.69 9.09 12.50
CA ILE A 31 6.04 7.86 11.77
C ILE A 31 6.61 6.78 12.69
N LEU A 32 7.28 7.17 13.79
CA LEU A 32 7.80 6.24 14.79
C LEU A 32 6.67 5.55 15.56
N ASP A 33 5.60 6.30 15.87
CA ASP A 33 4.40 5.74 16.51
C ASP A 33 3.65 4.82 15.53
N LEU A 34 3.56 5.22 14.25
CA LEU A 34 2.96 4.39 13.21
C LEU A 34 3.71 3.05 13.06
N ALA A 35 5.04 3.08 13.09
CA ALA A 35 5.87 1.88 12.99
C ALA A 35 5.66 0.89 14.15
N GLN A 36 5.11 1.34 15.29
CA GLN A 36 4.76 0.44 16.41
C GLN A 36 3.48 -0.36 16.13
N VAL A 37 2.56 0.17 15.31
CA VAL A 37 1.23 -0.42 15.09
C VAL A 37 1.01 -0.96 13.68
N ALA A 38 1.83 -0.56 12.71
CA ALA A 38 1.68 -0.92 11.30
C ALA A 38 3.01 -1.31 10.66
N ASP A 39 2.96 -2.35 9.82
CA ASP A 39 4.02 -2.76 8.93
C ASP A 39 3.66 -2.32 7.50
N VAL A 40 4.59 -1.63 6.82
CA VAL A 40 4.45 -1.31 5.40
C VAL A 40 4.71 -2.57 4.60
N ALA A 41 3.64 -3.19 4.10
CA ALA A 41 3.69 -4.45 3.37
C ALA A 41 3.75 -4.25 1.86
N PHE A 42 3.37 -3.08 1.35
CA PHE A 42 3.51 -2.73 -0.06
C PHE A 42 3.56 -1.21 -0.22
N TRP A 43 4.71 -0.66 -0.62
CA TRP A 43 4.83 0.75 -1.01
C TRP A 43 6.00 0.92 -1.98
N PRO A 44 5.79 0.65 -3.29
CA PRO A 44 6.86 0.58 -4.27
C PRO A 44 7.60 1.91 -4.48
N CYS A 45 6.98 3.05 -4.14
CA CYS A 45 7.63 4.36 -4.18
C CYS A 45 8.63 4.57 -3.03
N ALA A 46 8.39 3.98 -1.86
CA ALA A 46 9.20 4.18 -0.66
C ALA A 46 10.20 3.04 -0.40
N ALA A 47 9.93 1.83 -0.92
CA ALA A 47 10.75 0.64 -0.72
C ALA A 47 10.70 -0.28 -1.95
N ASP A 48 11.61 -1.27 -2.03
CA ASP A 48 11.85 -2.08 -3.24
C ASP A 48 10.79 -3.17 -3.51
N PHE A 49 9.54 -2.98 -3.09
CA PHE A 49 8.45 -3.91 -3.37
C PHE A 49 8.15 -3.96 -4.87
N LYS A 50 7.92 -5.17 -5.40
CA LYS A 50 7.56 -5.43 -6.79
C LYS A 50 6.13 -5.96 -6.88
N TYR A 51 5.53 -5.82 -8.05
CA TYR A 51 4.15 -6.30 -8.26
C TYR A 51 4.02 -7.82 -8.08
N LYS A 52 5.08 -8.58 -8.37
CA LYS A 52 5.13 -10.03 -8.11
C LYS A 52 5.01 -10.36 -6.61
N ASP A 53 5.49 -9.48 -5.73
CA ASP A 53 5.46 -9.71 -4.29
C ASP A 53 4.01 -9.63 -3.81
N VAL A 54 3.28 -8.57 -4.22
CA VAL A 54 1.86 -8.43 -3.88
C VAL A 54 0.98 -9.47 -4.58
N ALA A 55 1.32 -9.90 -5.80
CA ALA A 55 0.63 -10.99 -6.47
C ALA A 55 0.73 -12.32 -5.69
N ALA A 56 1.86 -12.57 -5.03
CA ALA A 56 2.09 -13.76 -4.22
C ALA A 56 1.44 -13.70 -2.83
N TYR A 57 0.92 -12.55 -2.41
CA TYR A 57 0.22 -12.45 -1.13
C TYR A 57 -1.09 -13.24 -1.15
N PRO A 58 -1.50 -13.85 -0.02
CA PRO A 58 -2.86 -14.34 0.16
C PRO A 58 -3.90 -13.24 -0.09
N ASP A 59 -5.11 -13.62 -0.49
CA ASP A 59 -6.22 -12.67 -0.62
C ASP A 59 -6.56 -12.06 0.74
N GLY A 60 -6.85 -10.75 0.76
CA GLY A 60 -7.06 -10.00 2.01
C GLY A 60 -5.85 -9.95 2.95
N TYR A 61 -4.63 -10.18 2.44
CA TYR A 61 -3.39 -10.10 3.24
C TYR A 61 -3.13 -8.69 3.80
N LEU A 62 -3.40 -7.64 3.00
CA LEU A 62 -3.32 -6.25 3.43
C LEU A 62 -4.57 -5.91 4.25
N ASP A 63 -4.37 -5.34 5.44
CA ASP A 63 -5.49 -4.91 6.27
C ASP A 63 -6.11 -3.62 5.67
N VAL A 64 -5.28 -2.68 5.22
CA VAL A 64 -5.71 -1.47 4.48
C VAL A 64 -4.70 -1.19 3.37
N CYS A 65 -5.17 -0.83 2.18
CA CYS A 65 -4.33 -0.34 1.10
C CYS A 65 -4.87 1.00 0.59
N PHE A 66 -3.99 1.98 0.40
CA PHE A 66 -4.35 3.26 -0.21
C PHE A 66 -4.02 3.23 -1.70
N TYR A 67 -5.03 3.41 -2.54
CA TYR A 67 -4.85 3.55 -4.00
C TYR A 67 -4.93 5.03 -4.38
N ASN A 68 -3.83 5.60 -4.88
CA ASN A 68 -3.75 7.04 -5.16
C ASN A 68 -3.65 7.33 -6.65
N GLY A 69 -4.51 8.24 -7.12
CA GLY A 69 -4.57 8.65 -8.51
C GLY A 69 -5.60 7.87 -9.32
N SER A 70 -5.69 8.23 -10.61
CA SER A 70 -6.64 7.62 -11.55
C SER A 70 -6.13 6.30 -12.14
N VAL A 71 -7.03 5.50 -12.70
CA VAL A 71 -6.72 4.38 -13.60
C VAL A 71 -6.76 4.91 -15.04
N ARG A 72 -5.61 4.96 -15.72
CA ARG A 72 -5.46 5.51 -17.10
C ARG A 72 -4.91 4.52 -18.11
N ASN A 73 -4.42 3.36 -17.68
CA ASN A 73 -3.89 2.31 -18.55
C ASN A 73 -4.22 0.91 -17.98
N SER A 74 -3.94 -0.13 -18.77
CA SER A 74 -4.20 -1.52 -18.39
C SER A 74 -3.39 -1.96 -17.17
N GLU A 75 -2.13 -1.54 -17.05
CA GLU A 75 -1.28 -1.83 -15.89
C GLU A 75 -1.93 -1.35 -14.58
N GLN A 76 -2.44 -0.11 -14.56
CA GLN A 76 -3.10 0.48 -13.41
C GLN A 76 -4.44 -0.19 -13.10
N GLU A 77 -5.17 -0.64 -14.13
CA GLU A 77 -6.40 -1.41 -13.96
C GLU A 77 -6.11 -2.77 -13.33
N GLU A 78 -5.13 -3.50 -13.86
CA GLU A 78 -4.67 -4.79 -13.33
C GLU A 78 -4.25 -4.66 -11.86
N LEU A 79 -3.48 -3.62 -11.54
CA LEU A 79 -3.05 -3.35 -10.17
C LEU A 79 -4.19 -2.91 -9.26
N ALA A 80 -5.16 -2.12 -9.75
CA ALA A 80 -6.34 -1.77 -8.96
C ALA A 80 -7.14 -3.02 -8.58
N ARG A 81 -7.36 -3.93 -9.54
CA ARG A 81 -8.06 -5.20 -9.31
C ARG A 81 -7.27 -6.11 -8.37
N LEU A 82 -5.96 -6.25 -8.59
CA LEU A 82 -5.09 -7.06 -7.74
C LEU A 82 -5.10 -6.52 -6.30
N LEU A 83 -4.87 -5.23 -6.10
CA LEU A 83 -4.86 -4.61 -4.77
C LEU A 83 -6.23 -4.69 -4.09
N ARG A 84 -7.33 -4.58 -4.83
CA ARG A 84 -8.68 -4.79 -4.29
C ARG A 84 -8.89 -6.21 -3.78
N GLN A 85 -8.33 -7.20 -4.46
CA GLN A 85 -8.37 -8.61 -4.04
C GLN A 85 -7.44 -8.87 -2.83
N LYS A 86 -6.25 -8.28 -2.82
CA LYS A 86 -5.25 -8.48 -1.76
C LYS A 86 -5.52 -7.66 -0.49
N SER A 87 -6.47 -6.74 -0.51
CA SER A 87 -6.78 -5.85 0.62
C SER A 87 -8.17 -6.11 1.19
N LYS A 88 -8.27 -6.14 2.53
CA LYS A 88 -9.58 -6.16 3.21
C LYS A 88 -10.32 -4.84 2.99
N THR A 89 -9.58 -3.73 3.05
CA THR A 89 -10.05 -2.38 2.71
C THR A 89 -9.09 -1.75 1.71
N LEU A 90 -9.65 -1.21 0.63
CA LEU A 90 -8.96 -0.43 -0.41
C LEU A 90 -9.69 0.90 -0.55
#